data_AF-A0AAU4Z0E2-F1
#
_entry.id   AF-A0AAU4Z0E2-F1
#
_cell.length_a   1.000
_cell.length_b   1.000
_cell.length_c   1.000
_cell.angle_alpha   90.00
_cell.angle_beta   90.00
_cell.angle_gamma   90.00
#
_symmetry.space_group_name_H-M   'P 1'
#
loop_
_entity.id
_entity.type
_entity.pdbx_description
1 polymer ?
#
loop_
_entity_poly.entity_id
_entity_poly.type
_entity_poly.pdbx_seq_one_letter_code
_entity_poly.pdbx_strand_id
1 'polypeptide(L)'
;MAAVPASASTSTSASRPASASASASASPHSPTYSVTIGAKGPWTNPDDTPAATYIDKNGTFYYQSAHALYEPDAPRKWTFYRGKDFDSATRDARLSEAVNPANPQDRNDDTTWRCNNSPTGRESTYAPDTSYHSQKNYCDLMGVWVDPDSGDWYGLIHNEFTPDPFGDGLHYDAIDYAVSKDQGRTWNIKDHVLTSPYSTKRDDNAAFPHDLYYYGNGDARLFVDTASGYFYVYYNSRAIPKGGVPGGWTDGSRGHVARAPMSAKMAPGSWKKWYDGAWSQPGVGGLESNMEPVDADNQTGYTPVANDYHPSNPGTVAEQQAAGTLPAKSDLLTMNIAYNAHLGLYIGQPEAIVQDATQPQRFYATDNLATQKWKLIGDSGDYRSGSWYRWMLDSVNKTGSTIVGKSFRSYCSWECSDKTSGEYYNTAVGTSHPAAPVVSGTAYTISSGTGRVLAQTGSGRATTSRPAGDGSALSRWVFTSNGDGSYRIANAHSRELLGVDSTKNAGRAWAARPTVTAAPTGGPTVGQQWFVIANSTADGRSTGTFRLVNRYSGLVLGMSGSPDRLAETTPTRAWSDTTGGPVGDGRTAAEQTLTLTVAGRAAHSGSGRHDAARAAAPIPPTLVGRKDD
;
A
#
# COMPACT_ATOMS: atom_id res chain seq x y z
N MET A 1 -41.34 72.20 -27.58
CA MET A 1 -41.02 73.61 -27.88
C MET A 1 -39.55 73.69 -28.24
N ALA A 2 -39.25 74.35 -29.37
CA ALA A 2 -37.94 74.75 -29.88
C ALA A 2 -36.89 73.65 -30.15
N ALA A 3 -36.80 73.28 -31.43
CA ALA A 3 -35.61 72.74 -32.08
C ALA A 3 -34.60 73.88 -32.38
N VAL A 4 -33.31 73.54 -32.56
CA VAL A 4 -32.41 73.97 -33.66
C VAL A 4 -30.97 73.43 -33.40
N PRO A 5 -30.17 73.17 -34.46
CA PRO A 5 -29.33 71.97 -34.61
C PRO A 5 -27.81 72.27 -34.75
N ALA A 6 -27.00 71.23 -34.95
CA ALA A 6 -25.73 71.17 -35.70
C ALA A 6 -24.98 69.88 -35.30
N SER A 7 -24.18 69.18 -36.11
CA SER A 7 -23.88 69.13 -37.54
C SER A 7 -23.13 67.80 -37.72
N ALA A 8 -23.36 67.12 -38.85
CA ALA A 8 -22.72 65.86 -39.17
C ALA A 8 -21.25 66.04 -39.59
N SER A 9 -20.39 65.13 -39.16
CA SER A 9 -19.15 64.79 -39.87
C SER A 9 -18.94 63.28 -39.84
N THR A 10 -18.83 62.73 -41.05
CA THR A 10 -18.67 61.33 -41.41
C THR A 10 -17.26 60.82 -41.11
N SER A 11 -17.15 59.67 -40.43
CA SER A 11 -15.94 58.84 -40.43
C SER A 11 -16.28 57.41 -40.84
N THR A 12 -15.74 57.01 -41.99
CA THR A 12 -15.76 55.67 -42.58
C THR A 12 -15.14 54.62 -41.66
N SER A 13 -15.95 53.64 -41.21
CA SER A 13 -15.46 52.44 -40.53
C SER A 13 -15.11 51.34 -41.54
N ALA A 14 -13.82 51.03 -41.67
CA ALA A 14 -13.34 49.87 -42.41
C ALA A 14 -13.65 48.58 -41.64
N SER A 15 -14.26 47.62 -42.34
CA SER A 15 -14.60 46.28 -41.88
C SER A 15 -13.34 45.44 -41.56
N ARG A 16 -13.21 45.00 -40.31
CA ARG A 16 -12.23 43.97 -39.91
C ARG A 16 -12.76 42.56 -40.25
N PRO A 17 -11.93 41.64 -40.76
CA PRO A 17 -12.34 40.28 -41.08
C PRO A 17 -12.60 39.48 -39.80
N ALA A 18 -13.65 38.65 -39.83
CA ALA A 18 -14.04 37.74 -38.77
C ALA A 18 -12.93 36.72 -38.49
N SER A 19 -12.41 36.70 -37.26
CA SER A 19 -11.52 35.65 -36.78
C SER A 19 -12.33 34.38 -36.58
N ALA A 20 -11.98 33.34 -37.33
CA ALA A 20 -12.53 32.00 -37.17
C ALA A 20 -12.40 31.53 -35.72
N SER A 21 -13.52 31.14 -35.12
CA SER A 21 -13.60 30.55 -33.80
C SER A 21 -12.74 29.29 -33.79
N ALA A 22 -11.62 29.31 -33.06
CA ALA A 22 -10.85 28.11 -32.78
C ALA A 22 -11.77 27.13 -32.06
N SER A 23 -11.97 25.95 -32.67
CA SER A 23 -12.66 24.83 -32.06
C SER A 23 -12.06 24.59 -30.68
N ALA A 24 -12.89 24.73 -29.64
CA ALA A 24 -12.53 24.38 -28.29
C ALA A 24 -12.00 22.93 -28.30
N SER A 25 -10.73 22.77 -27.94
CA SER A 25 -10.15 21.45 -27.70
C SER A 25 -11.01 20.76 -26.63
N ALA A 26 -11.62 19.63 -26.99
CA ALA A 26 -12.32 18.77 -26.03
C ALA A 26 -11.41 18.55 -24.81
N SER A 27 -11.94 18.81 -23.62
CA SER A 27 -11.28 18.44 -22.37
C SER A 27 -10.85 16.96 -22.47
N PRO A 28 -9.62 16.59 -22.07
CA PRO A 28 -9.26 15.18 -22.05
C PRO A 28 -10.27 14.43 -21.19
N HIS A 29 -10.98 13.48 -21.79
CA HIS A 29 -11.94 12.65 -21.08
C HIS A 29 -11.24 11.99 -19.90
N SER A 30 -11.88 11.98 -18.72
CA SER A 30 -11.40 11.22 -17.57
C SER A 30 -11.11 9.78 -17.98
N PRO A 31 -10.04 9.14 -17.46
CA PRO A 31 -9.76 7.75 -17.76
C PRO A 31 -10.96 6.87 -17.46
N THR A 32 -11.23 5.92 -18.35
CA THR A 32 -12.27 4.90 -18.18
C THR A 32 -11.62 3.60 -17.76
N TYR A 33 -12.20 2.91 -16.80
CA TYR A 33 -11.69 1.66 -16.28
C TYR A 33 -12.62 0.49 -16.61
N SER A 34 -12.06 -0.71 -16.65
CA SER A 34 -12.83 -1.96 -16.80
C SER A 34 -12.24 -3.02 -15.90
N VAL A 35 -13.08 -3.77 -15.21
CA VAL A 35 -12.67 -4.95 -14.43
C VAL A 35 -13.15 -6.19 -15.17
N THR A 36 -12.28 -7.20 -15.29
CA THR A 36 -12.64 -8.48 -15.89
C THR A 36 -12.17 -9.61 -15.01
N ILE A 37 -13.09 -10.53 -14.73
CA ILE A 37 -12.83 -11.76 -13.98
C ILE A 37 -12.57 -12.89 -14.98
N GLY A 38 -11.41 -13.53 -14.84
CA GLY A 38 -11.00 -14.68 -15.63
C GLY A 38 -11.19 -15.99 -14.87
N ALA A 39 -10.38 -16.99 -15.23
CA ALA A 39 -10.46 -18.32 -14.64
C ALA A 39 -10.28 -18.30 -13.11
N LYS A 40 -11.10 -19.10 -12.42
CA LYS A 40 -10.95 -19.45 -11.00
C LYS A 40 -9.94 -20.60 -10.85
N GLY A 41 -9.27 -20.66 -9.72
CA GLY A 41 -8.39 -21.76 -9.33
C GLY A 41 -8.47 -22.03 -7.83
N PRO A 42 -8.03 -23.22 -7.39
CA PRO A 42 -8.13 -23.59 -5.98
C PRO A 42 -7.13 -22.80 -5.12
N TRP A 43 -7.55 -22.44 -3.92
CA TRP A 43 -6.67 -22.06 -2.82
C TRP A 43 -6.91 -23.05 -1.68
N THR A 44 -5.90 -23.85 -1.34
CA THR A 44 -6.10 -25.06 -0.52
C THR A 44 -5.77 -24.87 0.95
N ASN A 45 -5.29 -23.69 1.36
CA ASN A 45 -4.92 -23.41 2.74
C ASN A 45 -5.68 -22.18 3.30
N PRO A 46 -7.02 -22.10 3.17
CA PRO A 46 -7.76 -21.02 3.80
C PRO A 46 -7.51 -21.02 5.30
N ASP A 47 -7.37 -19.83 5.85
CA ASP A 47 -7.02 -19.58 7.24
C ASP A 47 -7.77 -18.33 7.72
N ASP A 48 -7.72 -18.05 9.02
CA ASP A 48 -8.44 -16.93 9.66
C ASP A 48 -7.72 -15.57 9.52
N THR A 49 -6.91 -15.45 8.48
CA THR A 49 -6.14 -14.26 8.12
C THR A 49 -5.81 -14.30 6.61
N PRO A 50 -5.47 -13.16 5.98
CA PRO A 50 -4.91 -13.17 4.63
C PRO A 50 -3.54 -13.84 4.61
N ALA A 51 -3.20 -14.53 3.51
CA ALA A 51 -1.86 -15.08 3.33
C ALA A 51 -0.86 -13.98 2.97
N ALA A 52 -0.12 -13.49 3.97
CA ALA A 52 0.85 -12.42 3.80
C ALA A 52 2.17 -12.93 3.19
N THR A 53 2.49 -12.49 1.97
CA THR A 53 3.72 -12.88 1.26
C THR A 53 4.92 -12.00 1.63
N TYR A 54 6.10 -12.59 1.74
CA TYR A 54 7.37 -11.87 1.91
C TYR A 54 8.57 -12.67 1.39
N ILE A 55 9.68 -11.96 1.13
CA ILE A 55 10.95 -12.56 0.70
C ILE A 55 12.02 -12.22 1.73
N ASP A 56 12.69 -13.24 2.24
CA ASP A 56 13.78 -13.08 3.21
C ASP A 56 15.11 -12.71 2.54
N LYS A 57 16.10 -12.28 3.32
CA LYS A 57 17.39 -11.77 2.82
C LYS A 57 18.13 -12.69 1.86
N ASN A 58 17.96 -14.01 2.01
CA ASN A 58 18.57 -15.03 1.14
C ASN A 58 17.74 -15.33 -0.13
N GLY A 59 16.65 -14.60 -0.38
CA GLY A 59 15.77 -14.80 -1.51
C GLY A 59 14.79 -15.96 -1.36
N THR A 60 14.61 -16.49 -0.15
CA THR A 60 13.56 -17.49 0.11
C THR A 60 12.22 -16.79 0.20
N PHE A 61 11.28 -17.25 -0.62
CA PHE A 61 9.90 -16.81 -0.58
C PHE A 61 9.15 -17.53 0.55
N TYR A 62 8.39 -16.76 1.31
CA TYR A 62 7.46 -17.23 2.31
C TYR A 62 6.08 -16.62 2.11
N TYR A 63 5.06 -17.30 2.60
CA TYR A 63 3.85 -16.62 3.06
C TYR A 63 3.48 -17.11 4.46
N GLN A 64 2.74 -16.26 5.17
CA GLN A 64 2.29 -16.52 6.53
C GLN A 64 0.77 -16.37 6.60
N SER A 65 0.15 -17.25 7.37
CA SER A 65 -1.24 -17.17 7.81
C SER A 65 -1.34 -17.59 9.28
N ALA A 66 -2.44 -17.29 9.93
CA ALA A 66 -2.70 -17.57 11.34
C ALA A 66 -4.19 -17.74 11.60
N HIS A 67 -4.49 -18.37 12.74
CA HIS A 67 -5.78 -18.40 13.40
C HIS A 67 -5.59 -18.58 14.90
N ALA A 68 -6.51 -18.03 15.70
CA ALA A 68 -6.54 -18.21 17.14
C ALA A 68 -7.95 -18.57 17.62
N LEU A 69 -8.32 -19.85 17.47
CA LEU A 69 -9.69 -20.30 17.75
C LEU A 69 -10.04 -20.32 19.25
N TYR A 70 -11.33 -20.16 19.55
CA TYR A 70 -11.78 -19.77 20.89
C TYR A 70 -11.90 -20.88 21.92
N GLU A 71 -12.34 -22.06 21.52
CA GLU A 71 -12.62 -23.19 22.43
C GLU A 71 -11.36 -23.69 23.16
N PRO A 72 -11.46 -24.28 24.37
CA PRO A 72 -10.30 -24.67 25.19
C PRO A 72 -9.21 -25.43 24.43
N ASP A 73 -9.60 -26.48 23.69
CA ASP A 73 -8.67 -27.35 22.95
C ASP A 73 -8.50 -26.95 21.48
N ALA A 74 -9.06 -25.81 21.06
CA ALA A 74 -8.95 -25.36 19.68
C ALA A 74 -7.55 -24.85 19.35
N PRO A 75 -7.09 -25.03 18.10
CA PRO A 75 -5.76 -24.61 17.69
C PRO A 75 -5.61 -23.08 17.68
N ARG A 76 -4.40 -22.62 18.02
CA ARG A 76 -3.98 -21.21 17.95
C ARG A 76 -2.59 -21.14 17.36
N LYS A 77 -2.44 -20.78 16.09
CA LYS A 77 -1.26 -21.09 15.29
C LYS A 77 -0.85 -19.95 14.40
N TRP A 78 0.46 -19.73 14.29
CA TRP A 78 1.08 -18.97 13.21
C TRP A 78 1.76 -19.95 12.26
N THR A 79 1.21 -20.07 11.05
CA THR A 79 1.64 -21.03 10.05
C THR A 79 2.46 -20.36 8.96
N PHE A 80 3.58 -20.98 8.61
CA PHE A 80 4.50 -20.48 7.59
C PHE A 80 4.62 -21.48 6.45
N TYR A 81 4.65 -20.97 5.24
CA TYR A 81 4.81 -21.74 4.01
C TYR A 81 5.99 -21.19 3.23
N ARG A 82 6.69 -22.07 2.50
CA ARG A 82 7.82 -21.67 1.66
C ARG A 82 7.81 -22.43 0.34
N GLY A 83 8.36 -21.80 -0.69
CA GLY A 83 8.41 -22.39 -2.03
C GLY A 83 9.22 -21.56 -3.00
N LYS A 84 9.11 -21.89 -4.28
CA LYS A 84 9.60 -21.04 -5.37
C LYS A 84 8.71 -19.81 -5.53
N ASP A 85 7.41 -20.02 -5.35
CA ASP A 85 6.32 -19.06 -5.48
C ASP A 85 5.10 -19.57 -4.68
N PHE A 86 4.00 -18.83 -4.71
CA PHE A 86 2.77 -19.15 -3.98
C PHE A 86 2.15 -20.48 -4.40
N ASP A 87 2.23 -20.87 -5.68
CA ASP A 87 1.64 -22.12 -6.18
C ASP A 87 2.43 -23.35 -5.73
N SER A 88 3.75 -23.22 -5.61
CA SER A 88 4.63 -24.32 -5.22
C SER A 88 4.89 -24.39 -3.72
N ALA A 89 4.34 -23.47 -2.93
CA ALA A 89 4.69 -23.32 -1.53
C ALA A 89 4.00 -24.39 -0.67
N THR A 90 4.80 -25.01 0.20
CA THR A 90 4.35 -26.03 1.15
C THR A 90 4.62 -25.57 2.57
N ARG A 91 3.85 -26.07 3.54
CA ARG A 91 4.03 -25.74 4.96
C ARG A 91 5.47 -26.02 5.40
N ASP A 92 6.10 -25.03 6.02
CA ASP A 92 7.41 -25.17 6.65
C ASP A 92 7.21 -25.61 8.10
N ALA A 93 7.32 -26.92 8.35
CA ALA A 93 7.17 -27.46 9.71
C ALA A 93 8.21 -26.90 10.68
N ARG A 94 9.43 -26.57 10.22
CA ARG A 94 10.50 -26.05 11.10
C ARG A 94 10.19 -24.66 11.65
N LEU A 95 9.39 -23.88 10.92
CA LEU A 95 8.92 -22.58 11.38
C LEU A 95 7.56 -22.69 12.06
N SER A 96 6.64 -23.44 11.47
CA SER A 96 5.27 -23.56 11.96
C SER A 96 5.17 -24.31 13.29
N GLU A 97 6.15 -25.14 13.64
CA GLU A 97 6.25 -25.87 14.92
C GLU A 97 7.46 -25.40 15.74
N ALA A 98 7.98 -24.21 15.43
CA ALA A 98 9.11 -23.68 16.15
C ALA A 98 8.72 -23.40 17.61
N VAL A 99 9.53 -23.93 18.53
CA VAL A 99 9.38 -23.77 19.97
C VAL A 99 10.53 -22.92 20.48
N ASN A 100 10.23 -21.93 21.31
CA ASN A 100 11.24 -21.12 21.96
C ASN A 100 12.06 -21.99 22.94
N PRO A 101 13.37 -22.16 22.73
CA PRO A 101 14.19 -23.03 23.58
C PRO A 101 14.33 -22.51 25.01
N ALA A 102 14.13 -21.21 25.24
CA ALA A 102 14.13 -20.61 26.57
C ALA A 102 12.76 -20.69 27.27
N ASN A 103 11.69 -20.95 26.53
CA ASN A 103 10.35 -21.14 27.06
C ASN A 103 9.51 -22.07 26.17
N PRO A 104 9.41 -23.37 26.50
CA PRO A 104 8.69 -24.32 25.67
C PRO A 104 7.19 -24.04 25.48
N GLN A 105 6.58 -23.18 26.30
CA GLN A 105 5.18 -22.78 26.14
C GLN A 105 4.99 -21.73 25.04
N ASP A 106 6.05 -20.99 24.68
CA ASP A 106 6.05 -20.03 23.59
C ASP A 106 6.44 -20.73 22.29
N ARG A 107 5.46 -20.97 21.42
CA ARG A 107 5.64 -21.72 20.18
C ARG A 107 4.71 -21.24 19.08
N ASN A 108 5.04 -21.53 17.82
CA ASN A 108 4.25 -21.07 16.68
C ASN A 108 3.01 -21.96 16.40
N ASP A 109 3.02 -23.22 16.84
CA ASP A 109 1.90 -24.16 16.72
C ASP A 109 0.94 -24.14 17.93
N ASP A 110 1.24 -23.31 18.94
CA ASP A 110 0.35 -22.93 20.04
C ASP A 110 0.78 -21.55 20.57
N THR A 111 0.05 -20.52 20.16
CA THR A 111 0.36 -19.13 20.51
C THR A 111 -0.20 -18.71 21.87
N THR A 112 -0.94 -19.57 22.57
CA THR A 112 -1.68 -19.25 23.81
C THR A 112 -0.81 -18.53 24.83
N TRP A 113 0.38 -19.08 25.14
CA TRP A 113 1.27 -18.46 26.13
C TRP A 113 1.72 -17.08 25.68
N ARG A 114 2.12 -16.94 24.40
CA ARG A 114 2.61 -15.68 23.84
C ARG A 114 1.51 -14.62 23.86
N CYS A 115 0.30 -14.97 23.42
CA CYS A 115 -0.83 -14.06 23.39
C CYS A 115 -1.21 -13.60 24.79
N ASN A 116 -1.31 -14.51 25.77
CA ASN A 116 -1.68 -14.18 27.15
C ASN A 116 -0.60 -13.39 27.92
N ASN A 117 0.65 -13.43 27.47
CA ASN A 117 1.79 -12.74 28.09
C ASN A 117 2.32 -11.55 27.27
N SER A 118 1.67 -11.23 26.15
CA SER A 118 1.89 -10.02 25.35
C SER A 118 1.46 -8.75 26.11
N PRO A 119 1.80 -7.54 25.63
CA PRO A 119 1.26 -6.28 26.17
C PRO A 119 -0.27 -6.31 26.30
N THR A 120 -0.99 -6.59 25.20
CA THR A 120 -2.46 -6.73 25.22
C THR A 120 -2.91 -7.81 26.19
N GLY A 121 -2.33 -9.01 26.11
CA GLY A 121 -2.73 -10.13 26.95
C GLY A 121 -2.57 -9.87 28.45
N ARG A 122 -1.57 -9.10 28.88
CA ARG A 122 -1.38 -8.75 30.30
C ARG A 122 -2.46 -7.82 30.83
N GLU A 123 -3.00 -6.96 29.99
CA GLU A 123 -4.08 -6.03 30.33
C GLU A 123 -5.47 -6.66 30.19
N SER A 124 -5.55 -7.79 29.48
CA SER A 124 -6.80 -8.48 29.17
C SER A 124 -7.37 -9.27 30.34
N THR A 125 -8.69 -9.47 30.33
CA THR A 125 -9.40 -10.29 31.33
C THR A 125 -10.05 -11.51 30.69
N TYR A 126 -10.15 -12.62 31.43
CA TYR A 126 -10.95 -13.76 30.98
C TYR A 126 -12.42 -13.37 30.89
N ALA A 127 -13.13 -14.00 29.95
CA ALA A 127 -14.58 -13.92 29.89
C ALA A 127 -15.21 -14.59 31.13
N PRO A 128 -16.48 -14.28 31.47
CA PRO A 128 -17.23 -15.03 32.46
C PRO A 128 -17.31 -16.53 32.09
N ASP A 129 -17.43 -17.42 33.09
CA ASP A 129 -17.39 -18.89 32.94
C ASP A 129 -18.44 -19.48 31.96
N THR A 130 -19.42 -18.68 31.52
CA THR A 130 -20.45 -19.05 30.55
C THR A 130 -20.07 -18.79 29.09
N SER A 131 -18.91 -18.16 28.84
CA SER A 131 -18.44 -17.81 27.49
C SER A 131 -17.76 -18.99 26.80
N TYR A 132 -17.86 -19.06 25.47
CA TYR A 132 -17.12 -20.02 24.65
C TYR A 132 -15.63 -19.66 24.52
N HIS A 133 -15.24 -18.45 24.93
CA HIS A 133 -13.85 -18.00 24.90
C HIS A 133 -13.04 -18.54 26.07
N SER A 134 -12.18 -19.51 25.81
CA SER A 134 -11.28 -20.11 26.81
C SER A 134 -10.06 -19.28 27.23
N GLN A 135 -9.70 -18.23 26.49
CA GLN A 135 -8.51 -17.40 26.75
C GLN A 135 -8.89 -15.93 26.88
N LYS A 136 -8.04 -15.17 27.58
CA LYS A 136 -8.22 -13.71 27.73
C LYS A 136 -7.74 -12.92 26.51
N ASN A 137 -6.86 -13.50 25.69
CA ASN A 137 -6.36 -12.90 24.46
C ASN A 137 -6.04 -13.98 23.41
N TYR A 138 -6.47 -13.72 22.18
CA TYR A 138 -6.23 -14.52 20.98
C TYR A 138 -5.46 -13.63 20.00
N CYS A 139 -4.33 -14.10 19.49
CA CYS A 139 -3.45 -13.24 18.73
C CYS A 139 -2.92 -13.87 17.44
N ASP A 140 -3.17 -13.18 16.34
CA ASP A 140 -2.83 -13.61 14.99
C ASP A 140 -1.80 -12.71 14.35
N LEU A 141 -0.73 -13.32 13.83
CA LEU A 141 0.24 -12.61 13.02
C LEU A 141 -0.41 -12.26 11.67
N MET A 142 -0.40 -10.97 11.32
CA MET A 142 -1.03 -10.44 10.11
C MET A 142 -0.05 -9.54 9.35
N GLY A 143 0.76 -10.15 8.50
CA GLY A 143 1.75 -9.44 7.71
C GLY A 143 3.15 -9.54 8.31
N VAL A 144 4.14 -9.73 7.43
CA VAL A 144 5.56 -9.77 7.79
C VAL A 144 6.36 -8.86 6.86
N TRP A 145 7.25 -8.07 7.44
CA TRP A 145 8.24 -7.26 6.74
C TRP A 145 9.63 -7.58 7.28
N VAL A 146 10.60 -7.74 6.39
CA VAL A 146 11.99 -8.04 6.77
C VAL A 146 12.80 -6.75 6.76
N ASP A 147 13.30 -6.35 7.94
CA ASP A 147 14.08 -5.12 8.09
C ASP A 147 15.37 -5.20 7.28
N PRO A 148 15.58 -4.32 6.29
CA PRO A 148 16.75 -4.39 5.46
C PRO A 148 18.05 -4.05 6.21
N ASP A 149 18.00 -3.46 7.42
CA ASP A 149 19.19 -3.14 8.22
C ASP A 149 19.71 -4.36 8.99
N SER A 150 18.82 -5.11 9.66
CA SER A 150 19.19 -6.23 10.53
C SER A 150 18.89 -7.61 9.92
N GLY A 151 17.90 -7.69 9.02
CA GLY A 151 17.33 -8.95 8.56
C GLY A 151 16.34 -9.56 9.56
N ASP A 152 15.94 -8.83 10.60
CA ASP A 152 14.89 -9.24 11.53
C ASP A 152 13.53 -9.18 10.84
N TRP A 153 12.61 -10.06 11.25
CA TRP A 153 11.25 -10.08 10.75
C TRP A 153 10.36 -9.29 11.72
N TYR A 154 9.64 -8.32 11.20
CA TYR A 154 8.63 -7.54 11.92
C TYR A 154 7.25 -7.97 11.43
N GLY A 155 6.29 -8.08 12.32
CA GLY A 155 4.91 -8.35 11.93
C GLY A 155 3.92 -7.62 12.82
N LEU A 156 2.70 -7.44 12.31
CA LEU A 156 1.59 -6.91 13.08
C LEU A 156 0.83 -8.07 13.72
N ILE A 157 0.30 -7.84 14.91
CA ILE A 157 -0.48 -8.82 15.64
C ILE A 157 -1.88 -8.26 15.81
N HIS A 158 -2.87 -8.95 15.23
CA HIS A 158 -4.28 -8.74 15.54
C HIS A 158 -4.58 -9.44 16.86
N ASN A 159 -5.10 -8.72 17.84
CA ASN A 159 -5.48 -9.25 19.14
C ASN A 159 -6.99 -9.17 19.30
N GLU A 160 -7.60 -10.27 19.70
CA GLU A 160 -8.99 -10.37 20.12
C GLU A 160 -9.00 -10.68 21.62
N PHE A 161 -9.42 -9.71 22.43
CA PHE A 161 -9.09 -9.70 23.84
C PHE A 161 -10.22 -9.18 24.73
N THR A 162 -10.14 -9.52 26.02
CA THR A 162 -11.22 -9.24 26.99
C THR A 162 -12.59 -9.67 26.42
N PRO A 163 -12.79 -10.97 26.12
CA PRO A 163 -13.99 -11.42 25.43
C PRO A 163 -15.23 -11.24 26.32
N ASP A 164 -16.38 -10.99 25.73
CA ASP A 164 -17.69 -10.69 26.32
C ASP A 164 -17.79 -9.34 27.06
N PRO A 165 -17.31 -8.23 26.47
CA PRO A 165 -17.10 -6.97 27.19
C PRO A 165 -18.37 -6.36 27.79
N PHE A 166 -19.54 -6.62 27.18
CA PHE A 166 -20.85 -6.18 27.64
C PHE A 166 -21.93 -7.28 27.55
N GLY A 167 -21.59 -8.56 27.75
CA GLY A 167 -22.56 -9.66 27.72
C GLY A 167 -23.10 -9.98 26.32
N ASP A 168 -22.34 -9.62 25.29
CA ASP A 168 -22.68 -9.72 23.86
C ASP A 168 -22.04 -10.93 23.16
N GLY A 169 -21.14 -11.65 23.85
CA GLY A 169 -20.44 -12.80 23.30
C GLY A 169 -19.34 -12.47 22.27
N LEU A 170 -18.89 -11.22 22.15
CA LEU A 170 -17.79 -10.79 21.25
C LEU A 170 -16.51 -10.50 22.03
N HIS A 171 -15.64 -9.59 21.56
CA HIS A 171 -14.38 -9.20 22.20
C HIS A 171 -13.99 -7.76 21.83
N TYR A 172 -12.91 -7.24 22.42
CA TYR A 172 -12.24 -6.03 21.92
C TYR A 172 -11.11 -6.39 20.96
N ASP A 173 -10.75 -5.43 20.10
CA ASP A 173 -9.64 -5.55 19.15
C ASP A 173 -8.52 -4.52 19.37
N ALA A 174 -7.29 -4.96 19.19
CA ALA A 174 -6.11 -4.10 19.17
C ALA A 174 -5.01 -4.65 18.26
N ILE A 175 -4.12 -3.78 17.79
CA ILE A 175 -2.98 -4.17 16.96
C ILE A 175 -1.68 -3.90 17.70
N ASP A 176 -0.91 -4.97 17.91
CA ASP A 176 0.46 -4.93 18.43
C ASP A 176 1.47 -5.13 17.30
N TYR A 177 2.75 -5.05 17.62
CA TYR A 177 3.81 -5.52 16.72
C TYR A 177 4.72 -6.55 17.38
N ALA A 178 5.25 -7.46 16.57
CA ALA A 178 6.17 -8.49 16.99
C ALA A 178 7.46 -8.46 16.18
N VAL A 179 8.55 -8.91 16.80
CA VAL A 179 9.87 -9.03 16.16
C VAL A 179 10.41 -10.44 16.34
N SER A 180 10.89 -11.03 15.26
CA SER A 180 11.71 -12.23 15.26
C SER A 180 13.13 -11.91 14.78
N LYS A 181 14.12 -12.37 15.55
CA LYS A 181 15.56 -12.19 15.25
C LYS A 181 16.22 -13.43 14.69
N ASP A 182 15.45 -14.51 14.49
CA ASP A 182 15.93 -15.84 14.11
C ASP A 182 15.14 -16.43 12.94
N GLN A 183 14.64 -15.53 12.07
CA GLN A 183 13.90 -15.84 10.84
C GLN A 183 12.59 -16.60 11.13
N GLY A 184 11.81 -16.08 12.08
CA GLY A 184 10.46 -16.53 12.39
C GLY A 184 10.36 -17.71 13.35
N ARG A 185 11.47 -18.22 13.91
CA ARG A 185 11.43 -19.35 14.84
C ARG A 185 10.90 -18.94 16.21
N THR A 186 11.35 -17.79 16.72
CA THR A 186 10.86 -17.19 17.94
C THR A 186 10.42 -15.75 17.69
N TRP A 187 9.40 -15.31 18.42
CA TRP A 187 8.81 -13.99 18.27
C TRP A 187 8.64 -13.34 19.63
N ASN A 188 8.80 -12.03 19.67
CA ASN A 188 8.50 -11.23 20.84
C ASN A 188 7.49 -10.15 20.45
N ILE A 189 6.28 -10.22 21.00
CA ILE A 189 5.27 -9.16 20.88
C ILE A 189 5.69 -8.03 21.81
N LYS A 190 6.07 -6.90 21.23
CA LYS A 190 6.85 -5.87 21.92
C LYS A 190 5.99 -4.82 22.59
N ASP A 191 5.01 -4.30 21.87
CA ASP A 191 4.20 -3.18 22.32
C ASP A 191 2.96 -3.02 21.40
N HIS A 192 2.04 -2.16 21.83
CA HIS A 192 0.91 -1.71 21.03
C HIS A 192 1.36 -0.76 19.91
N VAL A 193 0.67 -0.82 18.78
CA VAL A 193 0.88 0.13 17.68
C VAL A 193 -0.38 0.86 17.25
N LEU A 194 -1.55 0.20 17.31
CA LEU A 194 -2.85 0.82 17.03
C LEU A 194 -3.88 0.34 18.06
N THR A 195 -4.46 1.26 18.83
CA THR A 195 -5.46 0.94 19.86
C THR A 195 -6.64 1.89 19.82
N SER A 196 -7.77 1.43 20.37
CA SER A 196 -9.00 2.21 20.51
C SER A 196 -8.73 3.59 21.12
N PRO A 197 -9.40 4.67 20.64
CA PRO A 197 -9.43 5.94 21.34
C PRO A 197 -10.30 5.92 22.61
N TYR A 198 -11.07 4.86 22.81
CA TYR A 198 -11.98 4.67 23.94
C TYR A 198 -11.54 3.50 24.83
N SER A 199 -12.21 3.36 25.97
CA SER A 199 -11.94 2.26 26.92
C SER A 199 -12.10 0.88 26.27
N THR A 200 -11.25 -0.05 26.67
CA THR A 200 -11.33 -1.49 26.35
C THR A 200 -11.45 -2.32 27.63
N LYS A 201 -11.93 -1.69 28.71
CA LYS A 201 -12.26 -2.37 29.95
C LYS A 201 -13.65 -2.99 29.86
N ARG A 202 -13.79 -4.22 30.36
CA ARG A 202 -15.09 -4.89 30.54
C ARG A 202 -16.03 -4.05 31.41
N ASP A 203 -17.31 -4.01 31.05
CA ASP A 203 -18.38 -3.33 31.79
C ASP A 203 -18.13 -1.83 32.04
N ASP A 204 -17.37 -1.14 31.16
CA ASP A 204 -17.10 0.29 31.31
C ASP A 204 -18.28 1.15 30.84
N ASN A 205 -19.35 1.14 31.64
CA ASN A 205 -20.54 1.96 31.40
C ASN A 205 -20.29 3.46 31.58
N ALA A 206 -19.15 3.87 32.16
CA ALA A 206 -18.77 5.27 32.22
C ALA A 206 -18.25 5.74 30.86
N ALA A 207 -17.43 4.92 30.19
CA ALA A 207 -16.98 5.18 28.82
C ALA A 207 -18.11 5.01 27.80
N PHE A 208 -19.00 4.04 28.01
CA PHE A 208 -20.10 3.72 27.12
C PHE A 208 -21.44 3.75 27.88
N PRO A 209 -22.06 4.93 28.10
CA PRO A 209 -23.29 5.03 28.89
C PRO A 209 -24.57 4.57 28.18
N HIS A 210 -24.50 4.27 26.88
CA HIS A 210 -25.67 3.94 26.05
C HIS A 210 -25.59 2.53 25.45
N ASP A 211 -26.40 2.26 24.42
CA ASP A 211 -26.69 0.94 23.87
C ASP A 211 -25.52 0.32 23.08
N LEU A 212 -24.56 1.15 22.65
CA LEU A 212 -23.42 0.72 21.84
C LEU A 212 -22.09 0.90 22.57
N TYR A 213 -21.08 0.15 22.14
CA TYR A 213 -19.68 0.35 22.51
C TYR A 213 -18.74 0.29 21.29
N TYR A 214 -17.50 0.74 21.48
CA TYR A 214 -16.48 0.71 20.44
C TYR A 214 -15.65 -0.58 20.49
N TYR A 215 -15.63 -1.33 19.39
CA TYR A 215 -14.98 -2.64 19.32
C TYR A 215 -13.46 -2.61 19.47
N GLY A 216 -12.82 -1.52 19.03
CA GLY A 216 -11.36 -1.45 18.93
C GLY A 216 -10.86 -1.55 17.50
N ASN A 217 -9.56 -1.78 17.33
CA ASN A 217 -8.88 -1.75 16.04
C ASN A 217 -8.39 -3.15 15.67
N GLY A 218 -8.94 -3.72 14.60
CA GLY A 218 -8.67 -5.10 14.20
C GLY A 218 -8.50 -5.31 12.69
N ASP A 219 -8.24 -6.56 12.30
CA ASP A 219 -8.17 -7.03 10.91
C ASP A 219 -7.18 -6.24 10.03
N ALA A 220 -5.94 -6.08 10.51
CA ALA A 220 -4.91 -5.31 9.82
C ALA A 220 -4.58 -5.87 8.41
N ARG A 221 -4.33 -4.95 7.46
CA ARG A 221 -3.77 -5.20 6.12
C ARG A 221 -2.55 -4.31 5.94
N LEU A 222 -1.36 -4.90 6.07
CA LEU A 222 -0.08 -4.20 5.90
C LEU A 222 0.23 -3.98 4.42
N PHE A 223 0.49 -2.73 4.05
CA PHE A 223 1.01 -2.33 2.75
C PHE A 223 2.34 -1.59 2.91
N VAL A 224 3.38 -2.04 2.19
CA VAL A 224 4.73 -1.46 2.23
C VAL A 224 4.94 -0.62 0.97
N ASP A 225 4.73 0.70 1.06
CA ASP A 225 4.74 1.55 -0.12
C ASP A 225 6.16 1.84 -0.62
N THR A 226 6.46 1.32 -1.81
CA THR A 226 7.76 1.53 -2.46
C THR A 226 7.95 2.98 -2.91
N ALA A 227 6.88 3.69 -3.25
CA ALA A 227 6.96 5.05 -3.76
C ALA A 227 7.30 6.08 -2.67
N SER A 228 6.60 6.03 -1.52
CA SER A 228 6.78 7.01 -0.44
C SER A 228 7.76 6.58 0.67
N GLY A 229 8.01 5.28 0.82
CA GLY A 229 8.81 4.75 1.94
C GLY A 229 8.04 4.71 3.28
N TYR A 230 6.72 4.54 3.22
CA TYR A 230 5.85 4.36 4.38
C TYR A 230 5.23 2.98 4.43
N PHE A 231 5.02 2.48 5.64
CA PHE A 231 4.00 1.49 5.91
C PHE A 231 2.63 2.16 5.94
N TYR A 232 1.64 1.50 5.36
CA TYR A 232 0.23 1.78 5.59
C TYR A 232 -0.41 0.53 6.18
N VAL A 233 -1.30 0.70 7.14
CA VAL A 233 -2.11 -0.37 7.72
C VAL A 233 -3.55 0.03 7.57
N TYR A 234 -4.29 -0.73 6.78
CA TYR A 234 -5.75 -0.62 6.67
C TYR A 234 -6.35 -1.60 7.67
N TYR A 235 -7.26 -1.14 8.50
CA TYR A 235 -7.82 -1.90 9.60
C TYR A 235 -9.28 -1.48 9.79
N ASN A 236 -10.02 -2.20 10.62
CA ASN A 236 -11.41 -1.87 10.90
C ASN A 236 -11.65 -1.50 12.37
N SER A 237 -12.81 -0.91 12.60
CA SER A 237 -13.45 -0.83 13.91
C SER A 237 -14.95 -1.07 13.75
N ARG A 238 -15.67 -1.24 14.86
CA ARG A 238 -17.13 -1.42 14.85
C ARG A 238 -17.78 -0.67 16.00
N ALA A 239 -18.99 -0.16 15.77
CA ALA A 239 -19.91 0.18 16.85
C ALA A 239 -20.81 -1.02 17.08
N ILE A 240 -20.74 -1.61 18.27
CA ILE A 240 -21.36 -2.90 18.58
C ILE A 240 -22.52 -2.71 19.55
N PRO A 241 -23.70 -3.31 19.30
CA PRO A 241 -24.76 -3.41 20.28
C PRO A 241 -24.32 -4.21 21.51
N LYS A 242 -24.57 -3.68 22.71
CA LYS A 242 -24.37 -4.45 23.95
C LYS A 242 -25.31 -5.65 24.05
N GLY A 243 -25.03 -6.56 24.97
CA GLY A 243 -25.88 -7.74 25.22
C GLY A 243 -27.35 -7.35 25.40
N GLY A 244 -28.23 -7.97 24.60
CA GLY A 244 -29.67 -7.72 24.62
C GLY A 244 -30.16 -6.50 23.82
N VAL A 245 -29.26 -5.72 23.22
CA VAL A 245 -29.61 -4.60 22.32
C VAL A 245 -29.80 -5.15 20.90
N PRO A 246 -30.89 -4.80 20.18
CA PRO A 246 -31.08 -5.21 18.78
C PRO A 246 -30.03 -4.60 17.84
N GLY A 247 -29.57 -5.40 16.88
CA GLY A 247 -28.66 -4.97 15.79
C GLY A 247 -27.63 -6.05 15.45
N GLY A 248 -27.07 -6.00 14.25
CA GLY A 248 -25.98 -6.88 13.84
C GLY A 248 -24.61 -6.34 14.24
N TRP A 249 -23.68 -7.23 14.57
CA TRP A 249 -22.30 -6.86 14.94
C TRP A 249 -21.50 -6.24 13.77
N THR A 250 -21.94 -6.41 12.52
CA THR A 250 -21.27 -5.80 11.36
C THR A 250 -21.89 -4.47 10.90
N ASP A 251 -23.08 -4.12 11.38
CA ASP A 251 -23.90 -3.04 10.81
C ASP A 251 -23.25 -1.66 10.96
N GLY A 252 -22.46 -1.47 12.03
CA GLY A 252 -21.69 -0.26 12.32
C GLY A 252 -20.19 -0.37 12.05
N SER A 253 -19.77 -1.19 11.08
CA SER A 253 -18.34 -1.40 10.77
C SER A 253 -17.75 -0.26 9.93
N ARG A 254 -16.55 0.19 10.30
CA ARG A 254 -15.84 1.32 9.68
C ARG A 254 -14.45 0.91 9.22
N GLY A 255 -14.01 1.46 8.09
CA GLY A 255 -12.68 1.27 7.54
C GLY A 255 -11.75 2.41 7.96
N HIS A 256 -10.55 2.09 8.42
CA HIS A 256 -9.57 3.06 8.90
C HIS A 256 -8.19 2.80 8.31
N VAL A 257 -7.30 3.78 8.47
CA VAL A 257 -5.92 3.67 8.03
C VAL A 257 -4.95 4.42 8.93
N ALA A 258 -3.82 3.80 9.17
CA ALA A 258 -2.67 4.39 9.83
C ALA A 258 -1.42 4.24 8.97
N ARG A 259 -0.43 5.09 9.21
CA ARG A 259 0.86 5.00 8.52
C ARG A 259 2.04 5.25 9.45
N ALA A 260 3.19 4.67 9.11
CA ALA A 260 4.47 4.92 9.78
C ALA A 260 5.59 4.97 8.74
N PRO A 261 6.63 5.82 8.92
CA PRO A 261 7.82 5.76 8.07
C PRO A 261 8.49 4.38 8.18
N MET A 262 8.90 3.79 7.06
CA MET A 262 9.59 2.49 7.08
C MET A 262 10.89 2.51 7.89
N SER A 263 11.56 3.66 7.94
CA SER A 263 12.77 3.88 8.74
C SER A 263 12.55 3.73 10.25
N ALA A 264 11.30 3.85 10.71
CA ALA A 264 10.94 3.65 12.11
C ALA A 264 10.69 2.19 12.47
N LYS A 265 10.73 1.26 11.50
CA LYS A 265 10.66 -0.20 11.75
C LYS A 265 9.44 -0.63 12.57
N MET A 266 8.28 -0.08 12.22
CA MET A 266 7.00 -0.31 12.92
C MET A 266 7.01 0.09 14.41
N ALA A 267 8.01 0.84 14.87
CA ALA A 267 8.19 1.13 16.28
C ALA A 267 6.97 1.85 16.90
N PRO A 268 6.72 1.64 18.21
CA PRO A 268 5.68 2.36 18.93
C PRO A 268 5.85 3.87 18.81
N GLY A 269 4.74 4.59 18.74
CA GLY A 269 4.73 6.05 18.59
C GLY A 269 5.09 6.59 17.19
N SER A 270 5.57 5.74 16.27
CA SER A 270 5.83 6.16 14.88
C SER A 270 4.55 6.22 14.02
N TRP A 271 3.50 5.54 14.47
CA TRP A 271 2.22 5.43 13.77
C TRP A 271 1.39 6.69 13.92
N LYS A 272 0.82 7.13 12.79
CA LYS A 272 -0.16 8.20 12.70
C LYS A 272 -1.45 7.68 12.07
N LYS A 273 -2.57 7.82 12.78
CA LYS A 273 -3.91 7.53 12.26
C LYS A 273 -4.40 8.69 11.39
N TRP A 274 -5.17 8.35 10.36
CA TRP A 274 -5.88 9.32 9.54
C TRP A 274 -7.14 9.79 10.27
N TYR A 275 -7.24 11.09 10.48
CA TYR A 275 -8.36 11.71 11.18
C TYR A 275 -8.60 13.12 10.65
N ASP A 276 -9.86 13.38 10.30
CA ASP A 276 -10.35 14.66 9.77
C ASP A 276 -9.48 15.21 8.62
N GLY A 277 -9.20 14.35 7.64
CA GLY A 277 -8.43 14.74 6.45
C GLY A 277 -6.93 14.94 6.71
N ALA A 278 -6.39 14.53 7.86
CA ALA A 278 -4.99 14.68 8.20
C ALA A 278 -4.39 13.50 8.97
N TRP A 279 -3.07 13.32 8.87
CA TRP A 279 -2.29 12.35 9.66
C TRP A 279 -1.91 12.92 11.03
N SER A 280 -2.92 13.22 11.84
CA SER A 280 -2.78 14.03 13.06
C SER A 280 -2.73 13.20 14.34
N GLN A 281 -3.39 12.05 14.37
CA GLN A 281 -3.64 11.29 15.59
C GLN A 281 -2.55 10.23 15.84
N PRO A 282 -2.18 9.97 17.11
CA PRO A 282 -1.23 8.90 17.43
C PRO A 282 -1.84 7.52 17.14
N GLY A 283 -0.99 6.50 16.94
CA GLY A 283 -1.45 5.12 16.81
C GLY A 283 -2.14 4.58 18.07
N VAL A 284 -1.55 4.81 19.23
CA VAL A 284 -2.14 4.40 20.52
C VAL A 284 -3.07 5.48 21.04
N GLY A 285 -4.34 5.15 21.30
CA GLY A 285 -5.35 6.03 21.88
C GLY A 285 -5.81 7.18 20.99
N GLY A 286 -5.33 7.26 19.74
CA GLY A 286 -5.70 8.34 18.82
C GLY A 286 -7.03 8.08 18.13
N LEU A 287 -7.73 9.17 17.82
CA LEU A 287 -8.95 9.15 17.03
C LEU A 287 -8.68 8.72 15.59
N GLU A 288 -9.71 8.27 14.90
CA GLU A 288 -9.66 7.80 13.52
C GLU A 288 -10.95 8.14 12.80
N SER A 289 -10.84 8.53 11.54
CA SER A 289 -12.01 8.74 10.69
C SER A 289 -12.35 7.48 9.93
N ASN A 290 -13.65 7.18 9.81
CA ASN A 290 -14.11 6.23 8.81
C ASN A 290 -13.77 6.74 7.39
N MET A 291 -13.08 5.91 6.60
CA MET A 291 -12.80 6.19 5.20
C MET A 291 -14.06 5.95 4.36
N GLU A 292 -14.29 6.85 3.41
CA GLU A 292 -15.41 6.79 2.49
C GLU A 292 -14.94 6.93 1.04
N PRO A 293 -15.63 6.30 0.07
CA PRO A 293 -15.39 6.58 -1.33
C PRO A 293 -15.58 8.06 -1.66
N VAL A 294 -14.83 8.52 -2.66
CA VAL A 294 -14.97 9.85 -3.24
C VAL A 294 -15.81 9.78 -4.52
N ASP A 295 -16.88 10.56 -4.55
CA ASP A 295 -17.76 10.74 -5.69
C ASP A 295 -18.25 12.21 -5.80
N ALA A 296 -19.37 12.44 -6.49
CA ALA A 296 -19.92 13.78 -6.65
C ALA A 296 -20.46 14.37 -5.33
N ASP A 297 -21.00 13.50 -4.47
CA ASP A 297 -21.69 13.83 -3.22
C ASP A 297 -20.75 13.77 -2.01
N ASN A 298 -19.70 12.93 -2.06
CA ASN A 298 -18.65 12.84 -1.07
C ASN A 298 -17.28 13.20 -1.65
N GLN A 299 -16.77 14.39 -1.35
CA GLN A 299 -15.50 14.89 -1.93
C GLN A 299 -14.30 14.80 -0.98
N THR A 300 -14.55 14.52 0.30
CA THR A 300 -13.53 14.54 1.37
C THR A 300 -12.84 13.19 1.50
N GLY A 301 -13.54 12.09 1.25
CA GLY A 301 -13.00 10.72 1.36
C GLY A 301 -13.05 10.16 2.79
N TYR A 302 -13.80 10.80 3.68
CA TYR A 302 -14.01 10.36 5.06
C TYR A 302 -15.34 10.87 5.62
N THR A 303 -15.90 10.15 6.59
CA THR A 303 -17.09 10.60 7.33
C THR A 303 -16.75 11.83 8.17
N PRO A 304 -17.49 12.95 8.07
CA PRO A 304 -17.28 14.12 8.94
C PRO A 304 -17.34 13.72 10.42
N VAL A 305 -16.45 14.27 11.25
CA VAL A 305 -16.32 13.90 12.67
C VAL A 305 -17.63 13.96 13.44
N ALA A 306 -18.47 14.97 13.17
CA ALA A 306 -19.76 15.14 13.84
C ALA A 306 -20.78 14.02 13.52
N ASN A 307 -20.54 13.27 12.44
CA ASN A 307 -21.40 12.20 11.95
C ASN A 307 -20.77 10.81 12.17
N ASP A 308 -19.55 10.75 12.69
CA ASP A 308 -18.88 9.49 13.06
C ASP A 308 -19.32 9.04 14.47
N TYR A 309 -19.02 7.80 14.82
CA TYR A 309 -19.43 7.23 16.10
C TYR A 309 -18.93 8.05 17.30
N HIS A 310 -19.81 8.29 18.27
CA HIS A 310 -19.46 8.86 19.56
C HIS A 310 -20.19 8.12 20.68
N PRO A 311 -19.51 7.73 21.78
CA PRO A 311 -20.10 6.89 22.83
C PRO A 311 -21.22 7.55 23.63
N SER A 312 -21.35 8.88 23.57
CA SER A 312 -22.46 9.60 24.21
C SER A 312 -23.73 9.65 23.37
N ASN A 313 -23.74 9.10 22.16
CA ASN A 313 -24.95 9.06 21.33
C ASN A 313 -25.84 7.92 21.82
N PRO A 314 -27.12 8.17 22.16
CA PRO A 314 -28.05 7.13 22.57
C PRO A 314 -28.62 6.37 21.36
N GLY A 315 -29.20 5.19 21.62
CA GLY A 315 -29.94 4.41 20.63
C GLY A 315 -29.11 3.31 19.98
N THR A 316 -29.85 2.41 19.34
CA THR A 316 -29.35 1.30 18.53
C THR A 316 -28.57 1.77 17.30
N VAL A 317 -27.85 0.86 16.64
CA VAL A 317 -27.14 1.15 15.38
C VAL A 317 -28.08 1.78 14.33
N ALA A 318 -29.26 1.19 14.15
CA ALA A 318 -30.24 1.67 13.17
C ALA A 318 -30.77 3.08 13.50
N GLU A 319 -31.01 3.39 14.78
CA GLU A 319 -31.46 4.71 15.22
C GLU A 319 -30.37 5.77 15.02
N GLN A 320 -29.12 5.47 15.35
CA GLN A 320 -27.99 6.39 15.14
C GLN A 320 -27.70 6.62 13.64
N GLN A 321 -27.82 5.58 12.81
CA GLN A 321 -27.72 5.71 11.36
C GLN A 321 -28.84 6.58 10.77
N ALA A 322 -30.08 6.38 11.21
CA ALA A 322 -31.21 7.20 10.80
C ALA A 322 -31.07 8.67 11.25
N ALA A 323 -30.41 8.90 12.40
CA ALA A 323 -30.11 10.23 12.93
C ALA A 323 -28.88 10.90 12.28
N GLY A 324 -28.08 10.15 11.51
CA GLY A 324 -26.84 10.66 10.91
C GLY A 324 -25.67 10.83 11.89
N THR A 325 -25.71 10.15 13.04
CA THR A 325 -24.68 10.21 14.09
C THR A 325 -23.80 8.95 14.15
N LEU A 326 -23.98 8.04 13.19
CA LEU A 326 -23.18 6.85 12.94
C LEU A 326 -23.28 6.54 11.45
N PRO A 327 -22.17 6.39 10.69
CA PRO A 327 -22.26 6.00 9.28
C PRO A 327 -22.79 4.56 9.13
N ALA A 328 -23.28 4.26 7.92
CA ALA A 328 -23.51 2.89 7.48
C ALA A 328 -22.19 2.10 7.42
N LYS A 329 -22.29 0.78 7.27
CA LYS A 329 -21.11 -0.07 7.03
C LYS A 329 -20.27 0.48 5.87
N SER A 330 -18.98 0.70 6.12
CA SER A 330 -18.07 1.33 5.16
C SER A 330 -17.91 0.50 3.89
N ASP A 331 -17.93 1.19 2.76
CA ASP A 331 -17.61 0.65 1.44
C ASP A 331 -16.13 0.25 1.27
N LEU A 332 -15.27 0.76 2.15
CA LEU A 332 -13.81 0.57 2.14
C LEU A 332 -13.32 -0.29 3.32
N LEU A 333 -14.23 -1.06 3.92
CA LEU A 333 -13.95 -1.92 5.08
C LEU A 333 -12.89 -2.98 4.74
N THR A 334 -11.89 -3.10 5.62
CA THR A 334 -10.83 -4.13 5.56
C THR A 334 -10.16 -4.25 4.18
N MET A 335 -9.69 -3.12 3.66
CA MET A 335 -9.22 -3.02 2.29
C MET A 335 -7.80 -3.59 2.07
N ASN A 336 -7.67 -4.49 1.09
CA ASN A 336 -6.37 -4.93 0.58
C ASN A 336 -5.86 -3.99 -0.51
N ILE A 337 -4.56 -3.67 -0.48
CA ILE A 337 -3.96 -2.65 -1.34
C ILE A 337 -2.81 -3.21 -2.16
N ALA A 338 -2.75 -2.80 -3.42
CA ALA A 338 -1.59 -3.00 -4.30
C ALA A 338 -1.38 -1.76 -5.17
N TYR A 339 -0.14 -1.48 -5.57
CA TYR A 339 0.12 -0.54 -6.67
C TYR A 339 -0.05 -1.28 -8.01
N ASN A 340 -0.99 -0.85 -8.84
CA ASN A 340 -1.18 -1.40 -10.17
C ASN A 340 -0.33 -0.61 -11.18
N ALA A 341 0.76 -1.21 -11.63
CA ALA A 341 1.72 -0.58 -12.53
C ALA A 341 1.16 -0.26 -13.92
N HIS A 342 0.08 -0.93 -14.35
CA HIS A 342 -0.60 -0.63 -15.61
C HIS A 342 -1.43 0.65 -15.52
N LEU A 343 -2.07 0.87 -14.37
CA LEU A 343 -2.86 2.08 -14.12
C LEU A 343 -1.99 3.25 -13.67
N GLY A 344 -0.86 2.96 -13.00
CA GLY A 344 -0.08 3.96 -12.28
C GLY A 344 -0.77 4.45 -11.01
N LEU A 345 -1.69 3.66 -10.47
CA LEU A 345 -2.54 3.99 -9.32
C LEU A 345 -2.46 2.87 -8.28
N TYR A 346 -2.77 3.21 -7.04
CA TYR A 346 -3.07 2.21 -6.01
C TYR A 346 -4.48 1.68 -6.24
N ILE A 347 -4.66 0.37 -6.14
CA ILE A 347 -5.95 -0.29 -6.19
C ILE A 347 -6.29 -0.90 -4.84
N GLY A 348 -7.57 -0.85 -4.51
CA GLY A 348 -8.14 -1.31 -3.25
C GLY A 348 -9.23 -2.35 -3.50
N GLN A 349 -9.18 -3.43 -2.73
CA GLN A 349 -10.18 -4.51 -2.75
C GLN A 349 -10.69 -4.72 -1.31
N PRO A 350 -11.77 -4.03 -0.90
CA PRO A 350 -12.41 -4.20 0.40
C PRO A 350 -13.20 -5.50 0.46
N GLU A 351 -13.64 -5.88 1.66
CA GLU A 351 -14.64 -6.93 1.84
C GLU A 351 -15.95 -6.53 1.15
N ALA A 352 -16.79 -7.51 0.80
CA ALA A 352 -18.13 -7.19 0.35
C ALA A 352 -18.95 -6.61 1.52
N ILE A 353 -19.80 -5.63 1.22
CA ILE A 353 -20.70 -5.01 2.21
C ILE A 353 -21.54 -6.10 2.88
N VAL A 354 -22.11 -7.00 2.08
CA VAL A 354 -22.81 -8.20 2.55
C VAL A 354 -21.89 -9.40 2.36
N GLN A 355 -21.49 -10.02 3.47
CA GLN A 355 -20.50 -11.11 3.50
C GLN A 355 -21.15 -12.50 3.36
N ASP A 356 -22.06 -12.67 2.39
CA ASP A 356 -22.84 -13.91 2.18
C ASP A 356 -22.72 -14.47 0.75
N ALA A 357 -21.71 -13.99 0.02
CA ALA A 357 -21.46 -14.32 -1.39
C ALA A 357 -22.57 -13.93 -2.37
N THR A 358 -23.38 -12.90 -2.07
CA THR A 358 -24.43 -12.40 -2.97
C THR A 358 -24.08 -11.12 -3.75
N GLN A 359 -22.98 -10.45 -3.39
CA GLN A 359 -22.60 -9.16 -3.97
C GLN A 359 -21.38 -9.28 -4.91
N PRO A 360 -21.29 -8.43 -5.95
CA PRO A 360 -20.08 -8.30 -6.73
C PRO A 360 -18.97 -7.66 -5.87
N GLN A 361 -17.74 -8.09 -6.12
CA GLN A 361 -16.56 -7.49 -5.51
C GLN A 361 -16.28 -6.13 -6.16
N ARG A 362 -16.29 -5.07 -5.37
CA ARG A 362 -15.94 -3.71 -5.80
C ARG A 362 -14.43 -3.50 -5.83
N PHE A 363 -13.96 -2.67 -6.76
CA PHE A 363 -12.56 -2.26 -6.90
C PHE A 363 -12.47 -0.74 -6.86
N TYR A 364 -11.59 -0.24 -5.99
CA TYR A 364 -11.35 1.19 -5.85
C TYR A 364 -9.94 1.54 -6.31
N ALA A 365 -9.71 2.80 -6.66
CA ALA A 365 -8.38 3.31 -6.94
C ALA A 365 -8.13 4.69 -6.34
N THR A 366 -6.86 4.96 -6.04
CA THR A 366 -6.37 6.28 -5.66
C THR A 366 -4.99 6.53 -6.28
N ASP A 367 -4.68 7.78 -6.59
CA ASP A 367 -3.35 8.20 -7.02
C ASP A 367 -2.44 8.55 -5.82
N ASN A 368 -3.02 8.75 -4.63
CA ASN A 368 -2.30 9.28 -3.48
C ASN A 368 -2.81 8.71 -2.14
N LEU A 369 -2.07 7.75 -1.60
CA LEU A 369 -2.30 7.19 -0.26
C LEU A 369 -2.18 8.22 0.88
N ALA A 370 -1.54 9.37 0.68
CA ALA A 370 -1.48 10.40 1.73
C ALA A 370 -2.81 11.16 1.90
N THR A 371 -3.73 11.06 0.94
CA THR A 371 -5.04 11.76 0.96
C THR A 371 -6.23 10.84 1.21
N GLN A 372 -6.04 9.54 1.02
CA GLN A 372 -7.08 8.52 1.21
C GLN A 372 -8.35 8.74 0.39
N LYS A 373 -8.20 9.36 -0.79
CA LYS A 373 -9.30 9.61 -1.72
C LYS A 373 -9.47 8.45 -2.70
N TRP A 374 -10.34 7.52 -2.35
CA TRP A 374 -10.60 6.28 -3.11
C TRP A 374 -11.81 6.43 -4.02
N LYS A 375 -11.67 6.14 -5.31
CA LYS A 375 -12.77 6.19 -6.29
C LYS A 375 -13.13 4.79 -6.76
N LEU A 376 -14.42 4.48 -6.87
CA LEU A 376 -14.86 3.24 -7.48
C LEU A 376 -14.43 3.21 -8.95
N ILE A 377 -13.75 2.15 -9.38
CA ILE A 377 -13.29 1.96 -10.77
C ILE A 377 -13.96 0.77 -11.47
N GLY A 378 -14.82 0.04 -10.77
CA GLY A 378 -15.61 -1.07 -11.32
C GLY A 378 -15.85 -2.16 -10.29
N ASP A 379 -16.49 -3.24 -10.74
CA ASP A 379 -16.76 -4.42 -9.93
C ASP A 379 -16.53 -5.72 -10.72
N SER A 380 -16.70 -6.85 -10.07
CA SER A 380 -16.45 -8.17 -10.63
C SER A 380 -17.51 -8.69 -11.62
N GLY A 381 -18.47 -7.86 -12.05
CA GLY A 381 -19.54 -8.27 -12.95
C GLY A 381 -20.39 -9.35 -12.30
N ASP A 382 -20.59 -10.50 -12.96
CA ASP A 382 -21.40 -11.63 -12.47
C ASP A 382 -20.73 -12.46 -11.37
N TYR A 383 -19.42 -12.33 -11.16
CA TYR A 383 -18.78 -13.01 -10.04
C TYR A 383 -19.28 -12.42 -8.72
N ARG A 384 -19.65 -13.29 -7.77
CA ARG A 384 -20.15 -12.93 -6.45
C ARG A 384 -19.26 -13.52 -5.37
N SER A 385 -19.04 -12.76 -4.30
CA SER A 385 -18.22 -13.18 -3.16
C SER A 385 -18.51 -12.28 -1.96
N GLY A 386 -18.46 -12.84 -0.76
CA GLY A 386 -18.48 -12.09 0.50
C GLY A 386 -17.05 -11.75 0.93
N SER A 387 -16.27 -12.82 1.08
CA SER A 387 -14.89 -12.94 1.56
C SER A 387 -14.47 -12.09 2.73
N TRP A 388 -14.09 -12.77 3.81
CA TRP A 388 -13.56 -12.15 5.03
C TRP A 388 -12.06 -11.86 4.89
N TYR A 389 -11.30 -12.78 4.26
CA TYR A 389 -9.87 -12.55 4.02
C TYR A 389 -9.53 -12.65 2.54
N ARG A 390 -8.91 -11.58 2.03
CA ARG A 390 -8.50 -11.45 0.63
C ARG A 390 -7.08 -10.93 0.56
N TRP A 391 -6.43 -11.10 -0.58
CA TRP A 391 -5.20 -10.40 -0.94
C TRP A 391 -5.02 -10.46 -2.46
N MET A 392 -4.13 -9.60 -2.97
CA MET A 392 -3.75 -9.56 -4.37
C MET A 392 -2.35 -10.14 -4.55
N LEU A 393 -2.09 -10.78 -5.69
CA LEU A 393 -0.79 -11.33 -6.04
C LEU A 393 -0.51 -11.12 -7.52
N ASP A 394 0.68 -10.62 -7.87
CA ASP A 394 1.08 -10.49 -9.28
C ASP A 394 1.07 -11.88 -9.96
N SER A 395 0.34 -12.00 -11.06
CA SER A 395 0.10 -13.30 -11.69
C SER A 395 1.34 -13.89 -12.37
N VAL A 396 2.37 -13.07 -12.61
CA VAL A 396 3.59 -13.47 -13.32
C VAL A 396 4.67 -13.94 -12.34
N ASN A 397 4.93 -13.18 -11.26
CA ASN A 397 5.91 -13.61 -10.25
C ASN A 397 5.32 -14.58 -9.22
N LYS A 398 4.02 -14.47 -8.91
CA LYS A 398 3.31 -15.22 -7.88
C LYS A 398 4.00 -15.18 -6.50
N THR A 399 4.68 -14.09 -6.18
CA THR A 399 5.39 -13.88 -4.91
C THR A 399 5.13 -12.51 -4.30
N GLY A 400 4.78 -11.50 -5.10
CA GLY A 400 4.60 -10.13 -4.66
C GLY A 400 3.13 -9.70 -4.63
N SER A 401 2.70 -9.12 -3.51
CA SER A 401 1.38 -8.50 -3.32
C SER A 401 1.38 -6.97 -3.39
N THR A 402 2.55 -6.33 -3.24
CA THR A 402 2.67 -4.87 -3.17
C THR A 402 2.53 -4.18 -4.53
N ILE A 403 3.08 -4.77 -5.60
CA ILE A 403 3.04 -4.23 -6.95
C ILE A 403 2.53 -5.32 -7.89
N VAL A 404 1.49 -5.00 -8.65
CA VAL A 404 0.87 -5.90 -9.62
C VAL A 404 0.83 -5.28 -11.01
N GLY A 405 0.85 -6.13 -12.04
CA GLY A 405 0.57 -5.68 -13.41
C GLY A 405 -0.91 -5.46 -13.70
N LYS A 406 -1.24 -5.26 -14.99
CA LYS A 406 -2.62 -5.21 -15.50
C LYS A 406 -3.47 -6.39 -15.01
N SER A 407 -2.86 -7.58 -14.97
CA SER A 407 -3.48 -8.81 -14.50
C SER A 407 -2.81 -9.29 -13.21
N PHE A 408 -3.63 -9.76 -12.28
CA PHE A 408 -3.23 -10.29 -10.99
C PHE A 408 -4.20 -11.35 -10.53
N ARG A 409 -3.87 -12.06 -9.45
CA ARG A 409 -4.79 -12.98 -8.78
C ARG A 409 -5.37 -12.29 -7.56
N SER A 410 -6.68 -12.35 -7.43
CA SER A 410 -7.39 -12.01 -6.20
C SER A 410 -7.70 -13.31 -5.47
N TYR A 411 -7.21 -13.45 -4.25
CA TYR A 411 -7.45 -14.60 -3.39
C TYR A 411 -8.59 -14.34 -2.42
N CYS A 412 -9.19 -15.42 -1.95
CA CYS A 412 -10.29 -15.44 -0.99
C CYS A 412 -10.14 -16.61 -0.02
N SER A 413 -10.25 -16.33 1.29
CA SER A 413 -10.54 -17.30 2.35
C SER A 413 -11.87 -16.92 3.00
N TRP A 414 -12.71 -17.94 3.21
CA TRP A 414 -14.08 -17.86 3.74
C TRP A 414 -15.05 -17.04 2.88
N GLU A 415 -16.33 -17.43 2.83
CA GLU A 415 -17.39 -16.73 2.07
C GLU A 415 -16.98 -16.36 0.63
N CYS A 416 -16.26 -17.28 -0.02
CA CYS A 416 -15.86 -17.13 -1.42
C CYS A 416 -17.06 -17.34 -2.35
N SER A 417 -16.82 -17.37 -3.66
CA SER A 417 -17.88 -17.70 -4.61
C SER A 417 -18.52 -19.04 -4.25
N ASP A 418 -19.84 -19.12 -4.46
CA ASP A 418 -20.67 -20.28 -4.11
C ASP A 418 -20.57 -20.69 -2.62
N LYS A 419 -20.25 -19.73 -1.73
CA LYS A 419 -20.08 -19.92 -0.27
C LYS A 419 -18.98 -20.93 0.10
N THR A 420 -17.99 -21.08 -0.78
CA THR A 420 -16.86 -21.97 -0.54
C THR A 420 -15.79 -21.31 0.32
N SER A 421 -14.87 -22.12 0.83
CA SER A 421 -13.63 -21.63 1.44
C SER A 421 -12.47 -21.97 0.54
N GLY A 422 -11.72 -20.94 0.15
CA GLY A 422 -10.46 -21.13 -0.54
C GLY A 422 -10.57 -21.11 -2.06
N GLU A 423 -10.45 -19.92 -2.64
CA GLU A 423 -10.24 -19.79 -4.08
C GLU A 423 -9.29 -18.63 -4.43
N TYR A 424 -8.80 -18.64 -5.65
CA TYR A 424 -8.37 -17.41 -6.31
C TYR A 424 -9.07 -17.28 -7.65
N TYR A 425 -9.15 -16.06 -8.15
CA TYR A 425 -9.56 -15.78 -9.52
C TYR A 425 -8.61 -14.80 -10.16
N ASN A 426 -8.44 -14.94 -11.48
CA ASN A 426 -7.64 -13.99 -12.25
C ASN A 426 -8.45 -12.72 -12.44
N THR A 427 -7.86 -11.58 -12.10
CA THR A 427 -8.44 -10.25 -12.27
C THR A 427 -7.61 -9.49 -13.28
N ALA A 428 -8.27 -8.79 -14.22
CA ALA A 428 -7.64 -7.81 -15.06
C ALA A 428 -8.32 -6.46 -14.88
N VAL A 429 -7.53 -5.42 -14.63
CA VAL A 429 -8.03 -4.04 -14.57
C VAL A 429 -7.46 -3.26 -15.74
N GLY A 430 -8.32 -2.93 -16.69
CA GLY A 430 -8.01 -2.18 -17.90
C GLY A 430 -8.25 -0.68 -17.72
N THR A 431 -7.60 0.12 -18.57
CA THR A 431 -7.81 1.56 -18.66
C THR A 431 -7.66 2.04 -20.12
N SER A 432 -8.38 3.10 -20.48
CA SER A 432 -8.15 3.82 -21.75
C SER A 432 -6.86 4.64 -21.75
N HIS A 433 -6.26 4.86 -20.58
CA HIS A 433 -5.04 5.65 -20.40
C HIS A 433 -4.02 4.91 -19.52
N PRO A 434 -3.31 3.90 -20.06
CA PRO A 434 -2.28 3.18 -19.31
C PRO A 434 -1.15 4.11 -18.87
N ALA A 435 -0.58 3.84 -17.69
CA ALA A 435 0.57 4.59 -17.19
C ALA A 435 1.80 4.38 -18.08
N ALA A 436 2.44 5.50 -18.41
CA ALA A 436 3.66 5.55 -19.22
C ALA A 436 4.74 6.41 -18.52
N PRO A 437 5.30 5.95 -17.37
CA PRO A 437 6.35 6.68 -16.66
C PRO A 437 7.64 6.88 -17.50
N VAL A 438 7.80 6.10 -18.57
CA VAL A 438 8.83 6.25 -19.59
C VAL A 438 8.21 6.05 -20.99
N VAL A 439 8.86 6.61 -22.00
CA VAL A 439 8.45 6.44 -23.40
C VAL A 439 9.01 5.12 -23.93
N SER A 440 8.13 4.18 -24.29
CA SER A 440 8.52 2.89 -24.88
C SER A 440 9.33 3.09 -26.18
N GLY A 441 10.40 2.32 -26.34
CA GLY A 441 11.35 2.42 -27.44
C GLY A 441 12.44 3.50 -27.25
N THR A 442 12.34 4.34 -26.22
CA THR A 442 13.30 5.42 -25.98
C THR A 442 14.49 4.94 -25.14
N ALA A 443 15.68 5.41 -25.50
CA ALA A 443 16.91 5.19 -24.74
C ALA A 443 17.06 6.22 -23.61
N TYR A 444 17.42 5.76 -22.42
CA TYR A 444 17.66 6.59 -21.24
C TYR A 444 19.03 6.30 -20.64
N THR A 445 19.61 7.30 -19.98
CA THR A 445 20.64 7.11 -18.95
C THR A 445 19.92 6.94 -17.62
N ILE A 446 20.29 5.92 -16.86
CA ILE A 446 19.76 5.65 -15.51
C ILE A 446 20.80 6.14 -14.50
N SER A 447 20.47 7.18 -13.74
CA SER A 447 21.38 7.82 -12.77
C SER A 447 20.83 7.72 -11.34
N SER A 448 21.67 7.43 -10.36
CA SER A 448 21.29 7.48 -8.94
C SER A 448 21.51 8.87 -8.34
N GLY A 449 20.85 9.14 -7.20
CA GLY A 449 21.08 10.33 -6.38
C GLY A 449 22.51 10.46 -5.84
N THR A 450 23.31 9.39 -5.90
CA THR A 450 24.75 9.39 -5.58
C THR A 450 25.65 9.78 -6.76
N GLY A 451 25.08 10.23 -7.90
CA GLY A 451 25.84 10.65 -9.07
C GLY A 451 26.44 9.50 -9.89
N ARG A 452 25.93 8.27 -9.68
CA ARG A 452 26.35 7.07 -10.41
C ARG A 452 25.43 6.81 -11.60
N VAL A 453 25.95 6.19 -12.65
CA VAL A 453 25.18 5.75 -13.83
C VAL A 453 25.28 4.25 -14.04
N LEU A 454 24.17 3.59 -14.35
CA LEU A 454 24.15 2.16 -14.65
C LEU A 454 24.83 1.89 -15.99
N ALA A 455 25.77 0.95 -16.03
CA ALA A 455 26.45 0.55 -17.27
C ALA A 455 26.65 -0.96 -17.35
N GLN A 456 26.76 -1.48 -18.58
CA GLN A 456 27.28 -2.82 -18.84
C GLN A 456 28.81 -2.81 -18.80
N THR A 457 29.43 -3.85 -18.24
CA THR A 457 30.90 -3.99 -18.25
C THR A 457 31.39 -4.44 -19.63
N GLY A 458 31.89 -3.53 -20.47
CA GLY A 458 32.53 -3.87 -21.75
C GLY A 458 31.73 -4.89 -22.58
N SER A 459 32.38 -5.95 -23.06
CA SER A 459 31.75 -7.08 -23.75
C SER A 459 31.18 -8.16 -22.82
N GLY A 460 31.27 -7.98 -21.50
CA GLY A 460 30.77 -8.94 -20.51
C GLY A 460 29.28 -8.76 -20.19
N ARG A 461 28.72 -9.71 -19.44
CA ARG A 461 27.31 -9.72 -19.01
C ARG A 461 27.06 -8.98 -17.70
N ALA A 462 28.10 -8.55 -16.99
CA ALA A 462 27.93 -7.92 -15.69
C ALA A 462 27.44 -6.47 -15.83
N THR A 463 26.62 -6.03 -14.89
CA THR A 463 26.37 -4.60 -14.70
C THR A 463 27.35 -3.99 -13.72
N THR A 464 27.58 -2.69 -13.86
CA THR A 464 28.37 -1.87 -12.97
C THR A 464 27.70 -0.50 -12.82
N SER A 465 28.23 0.33 -11.93
CA SER A 465 27.94 1.76 -11.95
C SER A 465 29.22 2.56 -12.05
N ARG A 466 29.14 3.71 -12.73
CA ARG A 466 30.27 4.60 -12.99
C ARG A 466 29.92 6.03 -12.58
N PRO A 467 30.89 6.92 -12.36
CA PRO A 467 30.59 8.35 -12.29
C PRO A 467 29.89 8.82 -13.57
N ALA A 468 28.94 9.76 -13.46
CA ALA A 468 28.27 10.33 -14.61
C ALA A 468 29.25 11.01 -15.59
N GLY A 469 28.98 10.93 -16.90
CA GLY A 469 29.69 11.74 -17.91
C GLY A 469 30.45 11.00 -19.02
N ASP A 470 30.45 9.67 -19.08
CA ASP A 470 31.23 8.93 -20.10
C ASP A 470 30.59 8.90 -21.50
N GLY A 471 29.31 9.26 -21.62
CA GLY A 471 28.56 9.27 -22.89
C GLY A 471 28.43 7.91 -23.58
N SER A 472 28.86 6.82 -22.94
CA SER A 472 29.04 5.51 -23.55
C SER A 472 27.72 4.85 -23.93
N ALA A 473 27.69 4.13 -25.05
CA ALA A 473 26.56 3.28 -25.42
C ALA A 473 26.30 2.17 -24.37
N LEU A 474 27.33 1.77 -23.61
CA LEU A 474 27.21 0.83 -22.50
C LEU A 474 26.39 1.38 -21.32
N SER A 475 26.22 2.71 -21.24
CA SER A 475 25.48 3.43 -20.19
C SER A 475 24.07 3.86 -20.64
N ARG A 476 23.64 3.43 -21.84
CA ARG A 476 22.33 3.77 -22.44
C ARG A 476 21.42 2.55 -22.44
N TRP A 477 20.17 2.75 -22.05
CA TRP A 477 19.20 1.68 -21.83
C TRP A 477 17.87 1.97 -22.50
N VAL A 478 17.43 1.09 -23.40
CA VAL A 478 16.16 1.20 -24.12
C VAL A 478 15.06 0.52 -23.33
N PHE A 479 14.06 1.29 -22.91
CA PHE A 479 12.88 0.77 -22.23
C PHE A 479 11.84 0.36 -23.25
N THR A 480 11.28 -0.83 -23.14
CA THR A 480 10.16 -1.24 -23.99
C THR A 480 9.04 -1.82 -23.14
N SER A 481 7.82 -1.30 -23.30
CA SER A 481 6.66 -1.76 -22.54
C SER A 481 6.29 -3.20 -22.89
N ASN A 482 5.86 -3.95 -21.88
CA ASN A 482 5.23 -5.27 -22.04
C ASN A 482 3.69 -5.17 -22.11
N GLY A 483 3.12 -3.96 -21.98
CA GLY A 483 1.68 -3.71 -22.06
C GLY A 483 0.92 -3.89 -20.76
N ASP A 484 1.56 -4.39 -19.70
CA ASP A 484 0.94 -4.67 -18.40
C ASP A 484 1.46 -3.78 -17.25
N GLY A 485 2.17 -2.70 -17.60
CA GLY A 485 2.85 -1.82 -16.65
C GLY A 485 4.32 -2.17 -16.40
N SER A 486 4.76 -3.38 -16.78
CA SER A 486 6.17 -3.76 -16.74
C SER A 486 6.92 -3.41 -18.03
N TYR A 487 8.25 -3.34 -17.94
CA TYR A 487 9.16 -3.00 -19.02
C TYR A 487 10.29 -4.03 -19.12
N ARG A 488 10.75 -4.27 -20.35
CA ARG A 488 12.08 -4.82 -20.63
C ARG A 488 13.05 -3.68 -20.86
N ILE A 489 14.25 -3.78 -20.29
CA ILE A 489 15.27 -2.73 -20.34
C ILE A 489 16.50 -3.30 -21.05
N ALA A 490 16.72 -2.90 -22.31
CA ALA A 490 17.81 -3.42 -23.13
C ALA A 490 19.01 -2.48 -23.12
N ASN A 491 20.23 -2.99 -23.01
CA ASN A 491 21.42 -2.15 -23.22
C ASN A 491 21.49 -1.72 -24.69
N ALA A 492 21.79 -0.44 -24.94
CA ALA A 492 21.79 0.09 -26.30
C ALA A 492 22.91 -0.50 -27.18
N HIS A 493 24.03 -0.93 -26.57
CA HIS A 493 25.16 -1.53 -27.27
C HIS A 493 24.95 -3.02 -27.57
N SER A 494 24.73 -3.84 -26.54
CA SER A 494 24.61 -5.30 -26.70
C SER A 494 23.22 -5.76 -27.16
N ARG A 495 22.19 -4.90 -27.01
CA ARG A 495 20.77 -5.22 -27.26
C ARG A 495 20.19 -6.30 -26.34
N GLU A 496 20.95 -6.73 -25.34
CA GLU A 496 20.57 -7.70 -24.34
C GLU A 496 19.86 -7.03 -23.15
N LEU A 497 19.12 -7.82 -22.36
CA LEU A 497 18.21 -7.34 -21.33
C LEU A 497 18.86 -7.32 -19.95
N LEU A 498 18.63 -6.22 -19.22
CA LEU A 498 18.91 -6.10 -17.79
C LEU A 498 17.97 -7.02 -17.00
N GLY A 499 18.53 -7.84 -16.11
CA GLY A 499 17.72 -8.68 -15.23
C GLY A 499 18.51 -9.43 -14.16
N VAL A 500 17.79 -10.24 -13.40
CA VAL A 500 18.34 -11.18 -12.40
C VAL A 500 17.99 -12.62 -12.78
N ASP A 501 18.70 -13.59 -12.21
CA ASP A 501 18.40 -15.02 -12.43
C ASP A 501 17.07 -15.41 -11.76
N SER A 502 16.02 -15.58 -12.57
CA SER A 502 14.70 -16.00 -12.09
C SER A 502 14.53 -17.52 -11.94
N THR A 503 15.60 -18.30 -12.06
CA THR A 503 15.56 -19.77 -11.89
C THR A 503 15.92 -20.21 -10.47
N LYS A 504 16.53 -19.33 -9.67
CA LYS A 504 17.04 -19.64 -8.33
C LYS A 504 16.72 -18.53 -7.33
N ASN A 505 16.76 -18.85 -6.05
CA ASN A 505 16.59 -17.86 -4.98
C ASN A 505 17.68 -16.78 -4.99
N ALA A 506 18.88 -17.10 -5.48
CA ALA A 506 19.98 -16.14 -5.56
C ALA A 506 19.64 -14.88 -6.37
N GLY A 507 18.78 -14.96 -7.39
CA GLY A 507 18.36 -13.77 -8.15
C GLY A 507 17.31 -12.90 -7.45
N ARG A 508 16.75 -13.35 -6.33
CA ARG A 508 15.87 -12.55 -5.46
C ARG A 508 16.42 -12.33 -4.06
N ALA A 509 17.63 -12.83 -3.79
CA ALA A 509 18.36 -12.49 -2.59
C ALA A 509 18.74 -11.01 -2.61
N TRP A 510 18.93 -10.44 -1.42
CA TRP A 510 19.49 -9.10 -1.32
C TRP A 510 20.92 -9.10 -1.87
N ALA A 511 21.33 -7.97 -2.43
CA ALA A 511 22.63 -7.83 -3.10
C ALA A 511 22.81 -8.70 -4.36
N ALA A 512 21.73 -9.28 -4.91
CA ALA A 512 21.79 -9.95 -6.21
C ALA A 512 22.26 -8.94 -7.28
N ARG A 513 23.32 -9.29 -8.01
CA ARG A 513 23.90 -8.43 -9.06
C ARG A 513 23.13 -8.64 -10.36
N PRO A 514 22.48 -7.60 -10.92
CA PRO A 514 21.90 -7.71 -12.24
C PRO A 514 22.93 -8.09 -13.29
N THR A 515 22.44 -8.73 -14.34
CA THR A 515 23.21 -9.08 -15.52
C THR A 515 22.49 -8.59 -16.76
N VAL A 516 23.24 -8.50 -17.85
CA VAL A 516 22.76 -8.17 -19.19
C VAL A 516 22.86 -9.44 -20.01
N THR A 517 21.72 -10.00 -20.41
CA THR A 517 21.64 -11.28 -21.12
C THR A 517 20.55 -11.26 -22.19
N ALA A 518 20.75 -12.02 -23.27
CA ALA A 518 19.70 -12.23 -24.26
C ALA A 518 18.40 -12.77 -23.62
N ALA A 519 17.25 -12.41 -24.20
CA ALA A 519 15.99 -13.06 -23.86
C ALA A 519 16.05 -14.54 -24.33
N PRO A 520 15.59 -15.51 -23.53
CA PRO A 520 15.50 -16.89 -23.98
C PRO A 520 14.43 -17.07 -25.06
N THR A 521 14.43 -18.24 -25.70
CA THR A 521 13.36 -18.70 -26.57
C THR A 521 12.03 -18.66 -25.80
N GLY A 522 11.04 -17.91 -26.32
CA GLY A 522 9.75 -17.69 -25.64
C GLY A 522 9.59 -16.29 -25.02
N GLY A 523 10.63 -15.46 -25.04
CA GLY A 523 10.56 -14.05 -24.59
C GLY A 523 11.28 -13.80 -23.26
N PRO A 524 11.22 -12.57 -22.74
CA PRO A 524 11.93 -12.19 -21.53
C PRO A 524 11.46 -12.98 -20.31
N THR A 525 12.38 -13.45 -19.49
CA THR A 525 12.03 -14.07 -18.20
C THR A 525 11.43 -13.03 -17.26
N VAL A 526 10.71 -13.46 -16.21
CA VAL A 526 10.22 -12.55 -15.15
C VAL A 526 11.37 -11.78 -14.47
N GLY A 527 12.57 -12.37 -14.41
CA GLY A 527 13.78 -11.69 -13.92
C GLY A 527 14.30 -10.59 -14.83
N GLN A 528 13.88 -10.55 -16.11
CA GLN A 528 14.20 -9.50 -17.08
C GLN A 528 13.08 -8.45 -17.22
N GLN A 529 12.07 -8.49 -16.34
CA GLN A 529 10.96 -7.53 -16.31
C GLN A 529 11.09 -6.61 -15.11
N TRP A 530 10.81 -5.32 -15.33
CA TRP A 530 10.96 -4.27 -14.34
C TRP A 530 9.72 -3.38 -14.29
N PHE A 531 9.31 -2.97 -13.10
CA PHE A 531 8.37 -1.87 -12.91
C PHE A 531 9.15 -0.56 -12.73
N VAL A 532 8.61 0.52 -13.30
CA VAL A 532 9.12 1.88 -13.11
C VAL A 532 8.16 2.60 -12.16
N ILE A 533 8.58 2.81 -10.92
CA ILE A 533 7.73 3.39 -9.87
C ILE A 533 8.16 4.84 -9.66
N ALA A 534 7.25 5.79 -9.83
CA ALA A 534 7.50 7.17 -9.49
C ALA A 534 7.58 7.32 -7.97
N ASN A 535 8.62 8.00 -7.49
CA ASN A 535 8.75 8.30 -6.06
C ASN A 535 7.80 9.44 -5.68
N SER A 536 7.36 9.39 -4.43
CA SER A 536 6.52 10.42 -3.83
C SER A 536 7.06 10.85 -2.47
N THR A 537 6.73 12.07 -2.07
CA THR A 537 6.97 12.56 -0.71
C THR A 537 5.91 11.99 0.25
N ALA A 538 6.08 12.24 1.55
CA ALA A 538 5.12 11.80 2.57
C ALA A 538 3.71 12.36 2.39
N ASP A 539 3.55 13.53 1.77
CA ASP A 539 2.27 14.13 1.38
C ASP A 539 1.81 13.72 -0.04
N GLY A 540 2.52 12.78 -0.67
CA GLY A 540 2.14 12.18 -1.95
C GLY A 540 2.46 13.01 -3.19
N ARG A 541 3.28 14.07 -3.07
CA ARG A 541 3.73 14.83 -4.23
C ARG A 541 4.80 14.06 -4.98
N SER A 542 4.73 14.07 -6.32
CA SER A 542 5.78 13.50 -7.15
C SER A 542 7.11 14.22 -6.92
N THR A 543 8.20 13.46 -6.82
CA THR A 543 9.56 14.00 -6.69
C THR A 543 10.26 14.18 -8.04
N GLY A 544 9.67 13.68 -9.14
CA GLY A 544 10.33 13.57 -10.45
C GLY A 544 11.43 12.51 -10.51
N THR A 545 11.59 11.69 -9.45
CA THR A 545 12.53 10.57 -9.40
C THR A 545 11.78 9.24 -9.39
N PHE A 546 12.52 8.15 -9.59
CA PHE A 546 11.96 6.82 -9.78
C PHE A 546 12.69 5.76 -8.94
N ARG A 547 12.05 4.60 -8.81
CA ARG A 547 12.67 3.32 -8.48
C ARG A 547 12.43 2.34 -9.63
N LEU A 548 13.43 1.53 -9.92
CA LEU A 548 13.29 0.38 -10.81
C LEU A 548 13.17 -0.87 -9.95
N VAL A 549 11.98 -1.49 -9.95
CA VAL A 549 11.68 -2.68 -9.16
C VAL A 549 11.74 -3.90 -10.06
N ASN A 550 12.58 -4.88 -9.75
CA ASN A 550 12.61 -6.12 -10.51
C ASN A 550 11.36 -6.95 -10.22
N ARG A 551 10.63 -7.38 -11.25
CA ARG A 551 9.35 -8.08 -11.06
C ARG A 551 9.50 -9.43 -10.36
N TYR A 552 10.59 -10.16 -10.58
CA TYR A 552 10.81 -11.46 -9.95
C TYR A 552 11.12 -11.34 -8.45
N SER A 553 12.03 -10.43 -8.09
CA SER A 553 12.51 -10.30 -6.71
C SER A 553 11.69 -9.35 -5.85
N GLY A 554 10.96 -8.40 -6.46
CA GLY A 554 10.33 -7.30 -5.74
C GLY A 554 11.32 -6.28 -5.16
N LEU A 555 12.62 -6.42 -5.47
CA LEU A 555 13.69 -5.56 -4.97
C LEU A 555 13.98 -4.42 -5.95
N VAL A 556 14.52 -3.31 -5.44
CA VAL A 556 14.86 -2.13 -6.23
C VAL A 556 16.32 -2.15 -6.68
N LEU A 557 16.61 -1.56 -7.84
CA LEU A 557 17.97 -1.32 -8.29
C LEU A 557 18.66 -0.28 -7.39
N GLY A 558 19.83 -0.65 -6.84
CA GLY A 558 20.75 0.24 -6.14
C GLY A 558 22.07 0.41 -6.90
N MET A 559 22.65 1.61 -6.85
CA MET A 559 23.95 1.92 -7.45
C MET A 559 24.86 2.68 -6.47
N SER A 560 26.06 2.14 -6.25
CA SER A 560 27.02 2.68 -5.28
C SER A 560 28.38 3.00 -5.89
N GLY A 561 29.16 3.82 -5.19
CA GLY A 561 30.59 4.00 -5.43
C GLY A 561 31.46 2.88 -4.85
N SER A 562 30.91 2.08 -3.92
CA SER A 562 31.64 1.02 -3.23
C SER A 562 31.97 -0.14 -4.18
N PRO A 563 33.25 -0.57 -4.28
CA PRO A 563 33.71 -1.57 -5.26
C PRO A 563 32.92 -2.90 -5.23
N ASP A 564 32.46 -3.32 -4.06
CA ASP A 564 31.78 -4.62 -3.89
C ASP A 564 30.28 -4.59 -4.22
N ARG A 565 29.70 -3.39 -4.42
CA ARG A 565 28.25 -3.18 -4.62
C ARG A 565 27.93 -2.10 -5.65
N LEU A 566 28.66 -2.12 -6.76
CA LEU A 566 28.52 -1.11 -7.82
C LEU A 566 27.09 -1.06 -8.41
N ALA A 567 26.46 -2.20 -8.63
CA ALA A 567 25.06 -2.32 -9.04
C ALA A 567 24.46 -3.63 -8.51
N GLU A 568 23.32 -3.55 -7.84
CA GLU A 568 22.66 -4.69 -7.20
C GLU A 568 21.15 -4.45 -7.02
N THR A 569 20.38 -5.50 -6.71
CA THR A 569 19.02 -5.35 -6.22
C THR A 569 18.95 -5.48 -4.70
N THR A 570 18.20 -4.59 -4.05
CA THR A 570 18.13 -4.45 -2.59
C THR A 570 16.71 -4.04 -2.17
N PRO A 571 16.26 -4.28 -0.92
CA PRO A 571 14.96 -3.80 -0.47
C PRO A 571 14.81 -2.28 -0.60
N THR A 572 13.58 -1.81 -0.78
CA THR A 572 13.26 -0.37 -0.80
C THR A 572 13.69 0.29 0.51
N ARG A 573 14.42 1.41 0.39
CA ARG A 573 14.84 2.27 1.49
C ARG A 573 14.56 3.73 1.19
N ALA A 574 14.00 4.44 2.16
CA ALA A 574 13.83 5.90 2.17
C ALA A 574 14.73 6.59 3.22
N TRP A 575 15.64 5.84 3.83
CA TRP A 575 16.62 6.31 4.81
C TRP A 575 18.02 5.77 4.49
N SER A 576 19.01 6.25 5.24
CA SER A 576 20.37 5.70 5.23
C SER A 576 20.53 4.74 6.41
N ASP A 577 21.06 3.55 6.15
CA ASP A 577 21.45 2.63 7.21
C ASP A 577 22.64 3.21 7.99
N THR A 578 22.46 3.40 9.30
CA THR A 578 23.50 3.87 10.22
C THR A 578 23.87 2.82 11.27
N THR A 579 23.36 1.59 11.14
CA THR A 579 23.56 0.54 12.15
C THR A 579 24.94 -0.09 12.11
N GLY A 580 25.65 0.02 10.98
CA GLY A 580 26.97 -0.59 10.77
C GLY A 580 26.93 -2.12 10.63
N GLY A 581 25.75 -2.72 10.52
CA GLY A 581 25.58 -4.15 10.34
C GLY A 581 25.87 -4.61 8.90
N PRO A 582 26.31 -5.86 8.69
CA PRO A 582 26.64 -6.38 7.35
C PRO A 582 25.41 -6.62 6.46
N VAL A 583 24.20 -6.55 7.02
CA VAL A 583 22.95 -6.78 6.29
C VAL A 583 22.52 -5.50 5.56
N GLY A 584 22.34 -4.39 6.28
CA GLY A 584 22.11 -3.08 5.67
C GLY A 584 23.34 -2.54 4.96
N ASP A 585 24.51 -2.75 5.56
CA ASP A 585 25.83 -2.48 5.02
C ASP A 585 26.02 -1.00 4.64
N GLY A 586 25.33 -0.06 5.30
CA GLY A 586 25.45 1.38 5.04
C GLY A 586 24.79 1.85 3.73
N ARG A 587 23.91 1.04 3.13
CA ARG A 587 23.13 1.43 1.95
C ARG A 587 22.27 2.66 2.23
N THR A 588 22.10 3.51 1.22
CA THR A 588 21.35 4.77 1.35
C THR A 588 20.15 4.86 0.42
N ALA A 589 19.18 5.69 0.76
CA ALA A 589 18.07 6.02 -0.13
C ALA A 589 18.54 6.63 -1.47
N ALA A 590 19.62 7.41 -1.45
CA ALA A 590 20.15 8.08 -2.65
C ALA A 590 20.70 7.07 -3.68
N GLU A 591 21.21 5.91 -3.24
CA GLU A 591 21.67 4.84 -4.14
C GLU A 591 20.53 4.22 -4.95
N GLN A 592 19.29 4.31 -4.45
CA GLN A 592 18.08 3.73 -5.03
C GLN A 592 17.14 4.77 -5.67
N THR A 593 17.42 6.06 -5.44
CA THR A 593 16.63 7.17 -6.00
C THR A 593 17.15 7.48 -7.39
N LEU A 594 16.37 7.16 -8.43
CA LEU A 594 16.82 7.19 -9.81
C LEU A 594 16.25 8.39 -10.59
N THR A 595 17.06 8.94 -11.49
CA THR A 595 16.62 9.84 -12.57
C THR A 595 16.77 9.12 -13.90
N LEU A 596 15.78 9.28 -14.78
CA LEU A 596 15.77 8.70 -16.12
C LEU A 596 15.85 9.83 -17.15
N THR A 597 17.03 10.02 -17.74
CA THR A 597 17.27 11.11 -18.71
C THR A 597 17.35 10.55 -20.12
N VAL A 598 16.58 11.10 -21.07
CA VAL A 598 16.62 10.66 -22.48
C VAL A 598 18.04 10.80 -23.03
N ALA A 599 18.59 9.71 -23.55
CA ALA A 599 19.94 9.67 -24.10
C ALA A 599 20.00 10.49 -25.41
N GLY A 600 20.95 11.44 -25.50
CA GLY A 600 21.16 12.29 -26.68
C GLY A 600 20.65 13.74 -26.52
N ARG A 601 19.89 14.06 -25.47
CA ARG A 601 19.74 15.44 -25.00
C ARG A 601 20.81 15.70 -23.93
N ALA A 602 21.75 16.61 -24.21
CA ALA A 602 22.65 17.10 -23.17
C ALA A 602 21.79 17.70 -22.04
N ALA A 603 22.04 17.26 -20.80
CA ALA A 603 21.50 17.93 -19.63
C ALA A 603 21.94 19.40 -19.74
N HIS A 604 20.99 20.32 -19.88
CA HIS A 604 21.30 21.74 -19.74
C HIS A 604 21.75 21.95 -18.30
N SER A 605 23.06 21.96 -18.09
CA SER A 605 23.68 22.49 -16.88
C SER A 605 23.32 23.98 -16.84
N GLY A 606 22.25 24.31 -16.12
CA GLY A 606 21.90 25.68 -15.79
C GLY A 606 22.93 26.25 -14.82
N SER A 607 24.08 26.66 -15.33
CA SER A 607 24.94 27.64 -14.67
C SER A 607 24.65 29.00 -15.31
N GLY A 608 24.01 29.90 -14.55
CA GLY A 608 24.11 31.34 -14.81
C GLY A 608 22.80 32.11 -14.86
N ARG A 609 22.61 32.89 -13.78
CA ARG A 609 21.78 34.10 -13.60
C ARG A 609 20.29 33.90 -13.30
N HIS A 610 20.00 34.08 -12.01
CA HIS A 610 18.76 34.67 -11.55
C HIS A 610 18.58 36.06 -12.18
N ASP A 611 17.75 36.16 -13.22
CA ASP A 611 17.03 37.40 -13.50
C ASP A 611 15.65 37.28 -12.86
N ALA A 612 15.46 38.03 -11.78
CA ALA A 612 14.19 38.18 -11.09
C ALA A 612 13.22 38.95 -11.99
N ALA A 613 12.36 38.25 -12.72
CA ALA A 613 11.16 38.85 -13.31
C ALA A 613 10.12 39.08 -12.22
N ARG A 614 10.22 40.26 -11.59
CA ARG A 614 9.23 40.83 -10.68
C ARG A 614 7.93 41.04 -11.47
N ALA A 615 6.85 40.36 -11.06
CA ALA A 615 5.51 40.69 -11.52
C ALA A 615 5.15 42.08 -11.00
N ALA A 616 5.11 43.07 -11.90
CA ALA A 616 4.64 44.42 -11.62
C ALA A 616 3.11 44.44 -11.75
N ALA A 617 2.44 44.86 -10.68
CA ALA A 617 1.03 45.24 -10.70
C ALA A 617 0.83 46.51 -11.57
N PRO A 618 -0.32 46.67 -12.25
CA PRO A 618 -0.59 47.85 -13.06
C PRO A 618 -0.96 49.04 -12.18
N ILE A 619 -0.21 50.14 -12.31
CA ILE A 619 -0.56 51.47 -11.79
C ILE A 619 -1.21 52.28 -12.93
N PRO A 620 -2.27 53.09 -12.68
CA PRO A 620 -3.05 53.77 -13.72
C PRO A 620 -2.33 55.01 -14.29
N PRO A 621 -2.78 55.56 -15.42
CA PRO A 621 -2.10 56.66 -16.09
C PRO A 621 -2.24 57.98 -15.32
N THR A 622 -1.12 58.69 -15.25
CA THR A 622 -0.93 60.02 -14.68
C THR A 622 -1.73 61.09 -15.41
N LEU A 623 -2.38 61.96 -14.63
CA LEU A 623 -2.79 63.30 -15.04
C LEU A 623 -1.78 64.33 -14.52
N VAL A 624 -1.34 65.17 -15.44
CA VAL A 624 -0.39 66.28 -15.26
C VAL A 624 -1.06 67.44 -14.53
N GLY A 625 -0.34 68.12 -13.63
CA GLY A 625 -0.56 69.56 -13.42
C GLY A 625 -0.25 70.16 -12.04
N ARG A 626 0.94 70.79 -11.97
CA ARG A 626 1.21 72.15 -11.43
C ARG A 626 0.91 72.53 -9.96
N LYS A 627 2.02 72.90 -9.31
CA LYS A 627 2.36 74.21 -8.69
C LYS A 627 1.82 74.60 -7.30
N ASP A 628 2.82 75.05 -6.54
CA ASP A 628 2.88 76.12 -5.54
C ASP A 628 2.47 75.79 -4.08
N ASP A 629 3.37 76.23 -3.20
CA ASP A 629 3.45 76.30 -1.73
C ASP A 629 3.80 75.06 -0.89
#